data_AF-A0A2G8EJZ5-F1
#
_entry.id   AF-A0A2G8EJZ5-F1
#
_cell.length_a   1.000
_cell.length_b   1.000
_cell.length_c   1.000
_cell.angle_alpha   90.00
_cell.angle_beta   90.00
_cell.angle_gamma   90.00
#
_symmetry.space_group_name_H-M   'P 1'
#
loop_
_entity.id
_entity.type
_entity.pdbx_description
1 polymer ?
#
loop_
_entity_poly.entity_id
_entity_poly.type
_entity_poly.pdbx_seq_one_letter_code
_entity_poly.pdbx_strand_id
1 'polypeptide(L)'
;MDIREIRRQRLKEWFADKPLPKKEMSYISQLINGKSSFGERAAARIENDYGMPGGYLSQPYDASDSSQPTVVLDEQEERLITLFREFPDSAKTRTIREFEEKAKEFNELFDELLRRSKL
;
A
#
# COMPACT_ATOMS: atom_id res chain seq x y z
N MET A 1 -0.37 -20.03 4.33
CA MET A 1 0.47 -18.80 4.42
C MET A 1 1.31 -18.86 5.68
N ASP A 2 2.54 -18.35 5.66
CA ASP A 2 3.35 -18.13 6.86
C ASP A 2 2.74 -16.99 7.71
N ILE A 3 2.87 -17.01 9.03
CA ILE A 3 2.38 -15.95 9.93
C ILE A 3 2.95 -14.58 9.57
N ARG A 4 4.19 -14.54 9.06
CA ARG A 4 4.82 -13.31 8.56
C ARG A 4 4.11 -12.78 7.32
N GLU A 5 3.60 -13.66 6.47
CA GLU A 5 2.90 -13.29 5.24
C GLU A 5 1.48 -12.81 5.53
N ILE A 6 0.79 -13.48 6.46
CA ILE A 6 -0.51 -13.02 7.00
C ILE A 6 -0.39 -11.59 7.53
N ARG A 7 0.63 -11.32 8.35
CA ARG A 7 0.89 -9.99 8.92
C ARG A 7 1.14 -8.92 7.86
N ARG A 8 1.90 -9.23 6.81
CA ARG A 8 2.13 -8.29 5.69
C ARG A 8 0.84 -7.94 4.99
N GLN A 9 0.03 -8.96 4.73
CA GLN A 9 -1.19 -8.81 3.98
C GLN A 9 -2.24 -8.02 4.75
N ARG A 10 -2.42 -8.30 6.06
CA ARG A 10 -3.26 -7.50 6.98
C ARG A 10 -2.76 -6.07 7.14
N LEU A 11 -1.44 -5.87 7.19
CA LEU A 11 -0.85 -4.53 7.25
C LEU A 11 -1.13 -3.73 5.97
N LYS A 12 -1.02 -4.38 4.81
CA LYS A 12 -1.35 -3.78 3.50
C LYS A 12 -2.83 -3.41 3.42
N GLU A 13 -3.71 -4.28 3.88
CA GLU A 13 -5.16 -4.04 3.96
C GLU A 13 -5.49 -2.83 4.85
N TRP A 14 -4.90 -2.74 6.05
CA TRP A 14 -5.16 -1.65 6.97
C TRP A 14 -4.77 -0.26 6.44
N PHE A 15 -3.72 -0.21 5.62
CA PHE A 15 -3.23 1.01 4.99
C PHE A 15 -3.69 1.17 3.54
N ALA A 16 -4.64 0.36 3.05
CA ALA A 16 -5.19 0.52 1.70
C ALA A 16 -5.95 1.85 1.57
N ASP A 17 -6.74 2.21 2.59
CA ASP A 17 -7.62 3.39 2.57
C ASP A 17 -7.09 4.55 3.43
N LYS A 18 -5.86 4.43 3.94
CA LYS A 18 -5.26 5.41 4.87
C LYS A 18 -3.88 5.84 4.39
N PRO A 19 -3.55 7.14 4.42
CA PRO A 19 -2.20 7.59 4.10
C PRO A 19 -1.19 7.00 5.08
N LEU A 20 -0.09 6.48 4.53
CA LEU A 20 0.98 5.90 5.35
C LEU A 20 1.53 6.95 6.34
N PRO A 21 1.75 6.58 7.61
CA PRO A 21 2.25 7.48 8.63
C PRO A 21 3.61 8.07 8.26
N LYS A 22 3.71 9.39 8.11
CA LYS A 22 4.95 10.09 7.69
C LYS A 22 6.18 9.75 8.55
N LYS A 23 5.97 9.45 9.83
CA LYS A 23 7.04 9.14 10.79
C LYS A 23 7.69 7.76 10.55
N GLU A 24 6.94 6.79 10.02
CA GLU A 24 7.39 5.40 9.87
C GLU A 24 7.05 4.77 8.51
N MET A 25 6.68 5.58 7.51
CA MET A 25 6.31 5.13 6.16
C MET A 25 7.35 4.19 5.54
N SER A 26 8.64 4.49 5.69
CA SER A 26 9.73 3.64 5.21
C SER A 26 9.76 2.28 5.91
N TYR A 27 9.52 2.25 7.23
CA TYR A 27 9.50 1.02 8.01
C TYR A 27 8.29 0.15 7.66
N ILE A 28 7.11 0.75 7.53
CA ILE A 28 5.88 0.06 7.12
C ILE A 28 6.03 -0.50 5.69
N SER A 29 6.58 0.28 4.77
CA SER A 29 6.88 -0.16 3.41
C SER A 29 7.87 -1.33 3.38
N GLN A 30 8.91 -1.32 4.23
CA GLN A 30 9.85 -2.44 4.35
C GLN A 30 9.20 -3.72 4.88
N LEU A 31 8.24 -3.60 5.80
CA LEU A 31 7.48 -4.73 6.31
C LEU A 31 6.56 -5.32 5.23
N ILE A 32 5.77 -4.47 4.56
CA ILE A 32 4.86 -4.87 3.47
C ILE A 32 5.63 -5.57 2.35
N ASN A 33 6.76 -4.99 1.91
CA ASN A 33 7.59 -5.53 0.83
C ASN A 33 8.50 -6.69 1.26
N GLY A 34 8.39 -7.15 2.51
CA GLY A 34 9.15 -8.31 3.01
C GLY A 34 10.65 -8.09 3.19
N LYS A 35 11.13 -6.84 3.11
CA LYS A 35 12.54 -6.46 3.31
C LYS A 35 12.97 -6.45 4.78
N SER A 36 12.02 -6.53 5.70
CA SER A 36 12.26 -6.57 7.15
C SER A 36 11.52 -7.74 7.82
N SER A 37 12.04 -8.20 8.96
CA SER A 37 11.47 -9.33 9.71
C SER A 37 10.20 -8.90 10.45
N PHE A 38 9.07 -9.53 10.11
CA PHE A 38 7.77 -9.23 10.70
C PHE A 38 7.48 -10.12 11.93
N GLY A 39 8.19 -9.84 13.03
CA GLY A 39 8.03 -10.55 14.30
C GLY A 39 6.78 -10.13 15.11
N GLU A 40 6.44 -10.92 16.12
CA GLU A 40 5.29 -10.68 17.00
C GLU A 40 5.39 -9.34 17.74
N ARG A 41 6.59 -9.00 18.23
CA ARG A 41 6.86 -7.73 18.92
C ARG A 41 6.70 -6.52 18.00
N ALA A 42 7.02 -6.67 16.72
CA ALA A 42 6.81 -5.62 15.71
C ALA A 42 5.31 -5.47 15.39
N ALA A 43 4.58 -6.58 15.24
CA ALA A 43 3.13 -6.57 15.04
C ALA A 43 2.40 -5.89 16.21
N ALA A 44 2.68 -6.29 17.45
CA ALA A 44 2.06 -5.69 18.64
C ALA A 44 2.33 -4.19 18.77
N ARG A 45 3.53 -3.75 18.38
CA ARG A 45 3.87 -2.31 18.36
C ARG A 45 3.04 -1.55 17.34
N ILE A 46 2.97 -2.06 16.10
CA ILE A 46 2.21 -1.47 15.00
C ILE A 46 0.71 -1.44 15.34
N GLU A 47 0.19 -2.50 15.94
CA GLU A 47 -1.21 -2.54 16.37
C GLU A 47 -1.50 -1.42 17.39
N ASN A 48 -0.60 -1.20 18.35
CA ASN A 48 -0.74 -0.14 19.34
C ASN A 48 -0.57 1.26 18.73
N ASP A 49 0.51 1.47 17.99
CA ASP A 49 0.90 2.76 17.40
C ASP A 49 -0.14 3.30 16.41
N TYR A 50 -0.85 2.40 15.70
CA TYR A 50 -1.83 2.75 14.66
C TYR A 50 -3.28 2.42 15.03
N GLY A 51 -3.55 2.10 16.30
CA GLY A 51 -4.89 1.88 16.81
C GLY A 51 -5.60 0.69 16.17
N MET A 52 -4.86 -0.34 15.78
CA MET A 52 -5.44 -1.58 15.29
C MET A 52 -5.97 -2.40 16.48
N PRO A 53 -7.01 -3.22 16.29
CA PRO A 53 -7.41 -4.20 17.29
C PRO A 53 -6.27 -5.15 17.64
N GLY A 54 -6.15 -5.52 18.92
CA GLY A 54 -5.10 -6.44 19.37
C GLY A 54 -5.18 -7.77 18.64
N GLY A 55 -4.06 -8.21 18.05
CA GLY A 55 -3.95 -9.43 17.28
C GLY A 55 -4.45 -9.33 15.83
N TYR A 56 -4.92 -8.16 15.37
CA TYR A 56 -5.41 -7.93 14.00
C TYR A 56 -4.44 -8.43 12.93
N LEU A 57 -3.13 -8.15 13.09
CA LEU A 57 -2.13 -8.54 12.10
C LEU A 57 -1.86 -10.05 12.10
N SER A 58 -2.19 -10.74 13.18
CA SER A 58 -2.02 -12.19 13.29
C SER A 58 -3.29 -12.98 12.96
N GLN A 59 -4.40 -12.29 12.62
CA GLN A 59 -5.63 -12.95 12.21
C GLN A 59 -5.47 -13.60 10.83
N PRO A 60 -6.02 -14.81 10.63
CA PRO A 60 -6.01 -15.48 9.32
C PRO A 60 -6.49 -14.53 8.23
N TYR A 61 -5.71 -14.42 7.16
CA TYR A 61 -6.08 -13.62 6.00
C TYR A 61 -6.69 -14.56 4.96
N ASP A 62 -8.02 -14.54 4.83
CA ASP A 62 -8.73 -15.24 3.76
C ASP A 62 -8.90 -14.30 2.56
N ALA A 63 -8.19 -14.58 1.48
CA ALA A 63 -8.24 -13.79 0.25
C ALA A 63 -9.65 -13.74 -0.40
N SER A 64 -10.51 -14.70 -0.05
CA SER A 64 -11.91 -14.79 -0.52
C SER A 64 -12.86 -13.83 0.19
N ASP A 65 -12.47 -13.28 1.34
CA ASP A 65 -13.28 -12.35 2.13
C ASP A 65 -12.77 -10.91 2.01
N SER A 66 -12.10 -10.62 0.88
CA SER A 66 -11.91 -9.25 0.42
C SER A 66 -13.29 -8.69 0.08
N SER A 67 -13.95 -8.14 1.10
CA SER A 67 -14.67 -6.88 0.93
C SER A 67 -13.69 -5.98 0.21
N GLN A 68 -13.76 -5.92 -1.13
CA GLN A 68 -12.98 -4.97 -1.88
C GLN A 68 -13.20 -3.63 -1.17
N PRO A 69 -12.15 -2.87 -0.81
CA PRO A 69 -12.38 -1.51 -0.37
C PRO A 69 -13.28 -0.92 -1.45
N THR A 70 -14.47 -0.46 -1.04
CA THR A 70 -15.39 0.19 -1.96
C THR A 70 -14.62 1.43 -2.38
N VAL A 71 -13.91 1.34 -3.49
CA VAL A 71 -13.07 2.43 -3.99
C VAL A 71 -14.05 3.53 -4.34
N VAL A 72 -14.22 4.48 -3.41
CA VAL A 72 -14.98 5.71 -3.64
C VAL A 72 -14.07 6.54 -4.52
N LEU A 73 -14.33 6.50 -5.82
CA LEU A 73 -13.58 7.24 -6.81
C LEU A 73 -13.88 8.73 -6.65
N ASP A 74 -12.85 9.55 -6.69
CA ASP A 74 -13.04 10.99 -6.83
C ASP A 74 -13.34 11.39 -8.29
N GLU A 75 -13.69 12.68 -8.51
CA GLU A 75 -14.03 13.19 -9.84
C GLU A 75 -12.90 13.00 -10.87
N GLN A 76 -11.64 13.09 -10.45
CA GLN A 76 -10.49 12.93 -11.34
C GLN A 76 -10.29 11.47 -11.73
N GLU A 77 -10.48 10.55 -10.78
CA GLU A 77 -10.40 9.11 -10.99
C GLU A 77 -11.53 8.60 -11.89
N GLU A 78 -12.77 9.06 -11.68
CA GLU A 78 -13.90 8.75 -12.55
C GLU A 78 -13.68 9.23 -13.98
N ARG A 79 -13.15 10.45 -14.13
CA ARG A 79 -12.82 11.02 -15.44
C ARG A 79 -11.71 10.23 -16.13
N LEU A 80 -10.68 9.81 -15.39
CA LEU A 80 -9.60 8.98 -15.93
C LEU A 80 -10.14 7.64 -16.43
N ILE A 81 -10.99 6.97 -15.65
CA ILE A 81 -11.61 5.70 -16.06
C ILE A 81 -12.44 5.88 -17.33
N THR A 82 -13.22 6.96 -17.40
CA THR A 82 -14.04 7.28 -18.59
C THR A 82 -13.17 7.40 -19.83
N LEU A 83 -12.12 8.24 -19.77
CA LEU A 83 -11.18 8.42 -20.89
C LEU A 83 -10.44 7.11 -21.24
N PHE A 84 -10.01 6.37 -20.24
CA PHE A 84 -9.25 5.14 -20.42
C PHE A 84 -10.06 4.05 -21.14
N ARG A 85 -11.38 3.99 -20.92
CA ARG A 85 -12.28 3.05 -21.60
C ARG A 85 -12.37 3.31 -23.10
N GLU A 86 -12.21 4.55 -23.55
CA GLU A 86 -12.26 4.94 -24.95
C GLU A 86 -11.00 4.54 -25.74
N PHE A 87 -9.92 4.15 -25.05
CA PHE A 87 -8.66 3.84 -25.70
C PHE A 87 -8.65 2.43 -26.33
N PRO A 88 -7.96 2.22 -27.45
CA PRO A 88 -7.67 0.87 -27.94
C PRO A 88 -6.72 0.15 -26.98
N ASP A 89 -6.75 -1.18 -26.96
CA ASP A 89 -6.01 -1.97 -25.96
C ASP A 89 -4.48 -1.77 -26.03
N SER A 90 -3.94 -1.49 -27.22
CA SER A 90 -2.54 -1.12 -27.40
C SER A 90 -2.19 0.21 -26.73
N ALA A 91 -3.09 1.20 -26.79
CA ALA A 91 -2.91 2.48 -26.13
C ALA A 91 -3.11 2.36 -24.61
N LYS A 92 -4.10 1.58 -24.15
CA LYS A 92 -4.30 1.28 -22.72
C LYS A 92 -3.04 0.71 -22.08
N THR A 93 -2.47 -0.31 -22.71
CA THR A 93 -1.24 -0.98 -22.23
C THR A 93 -0.08 0.01 -22.13
N ARG A 94 0.09 0.86 -23.14
CA ARG A 94 1.12 1.90 -23.13
C ARG A 94 0.89 2.92 -22.03
N THR A 95 -0.34 3.41 -21.89
CA THR A 95 -0.70 4.39 -20.86
C THR A 95 -0.48 3.82 -19.46
N ILE A 96 -0.90 2.59 -19.18
CA ILE A 96 -0.62 1.93 -17.89
C ILE A 96 0.88 1.97 -17.58
N ARG A 97 1.72 1.56 -18.54
CA ARG A 97 3.17 1.57 -18.36
C ARG A 97 3.73 2.97 -18.07
N GLU A 98 3.24 4.00 -18.77
CA GLU A 98 3.65 5.38 -18.52
C GLU A 98 3.23 5.86 -17.11
N PHE A 99 2.05 5.45 -16.64
CA PHE A 99 1.61 5.72 -15.26
C PHE A 99 2.47 4.99 -14.22
N GLU A 100 2.82 3.73 -14.47
CA GLU A 100 3.70 2.95 -13.59
C GLU A 100 5.09 3.57 -13.47
N GLU A 101 5.69 3.96 -14.60
CA GLU A 101 7.00 4.61 -14.65
C GLU A 101 6.98 5.94 -13.88
N LYS A 102 5.96 6.79 -14.12
CA LYS A 102 5.79 8.04 -13.36
C LYS A 102 5.60 7.80 -11.87
N ALA A 103 4.73 6.85 -11.49
CA ALA A 103 4.51 6.53 -10.09
C ALA A 103 5.79 6.06 -9.40
N LYS A 104 6.61 5.27 -10.09
CA LYS A 104 7.92 4.86 -9.61
C LYS A 104 8.86 6.06 -9.43
N GLU A 105 8.98 6.93 -10.42
CA GLU A 105 9.81 8.14 -10.35
C GLU A 105 9.40 9.05 -9.18
N PHE A 106 8.10 9.31 -9.01
CA PHE A 106 7.60 10.10 -7.89
C PHE A 106 7.94 9.48 -6.54
N ASN A 107 7.79 8.16 -6.40
CA ASN A 107 8.15 7.47 -5.17
C ASN A 107 9.66 7.53 -4.90
N GLU A 108 10.49 7.37 -5.92
CA GLU A 108 11.95 7.48 -5.79
C GLU A 108 12.39 8.91 -5.40
N LEU A 109 11.81 9.94 -6.02
CA LEU A 109 12.04 11.35 -5.67
C LEU A 109 11.57 11.66 -4.25
N PHE A 110 10.41 11.12 -3.85
CA PHE A 110 9.91 11.27 -2.49
C PHE A 110 10.85 10.62 -1.47
N ASP A 111 11.34 9.41 -1.76
CA ASP A 111 12.32 8.71 -0.93
C ASP A 111 13.65 9.49 -0.84
N GLU A 112 14.07 10.15 -1.91
CA GLU A 112 15.26 11.01 -1.93
C GLU A 112 15.08 12.26 -1.04
N LEU A 113 13.94 12.95 -1.16
CA LEU A 113 13.61 14.11 -0.33
C LEU A 113 13.54 13.73 1.16
N LEU A 114 12.95 12.58 1.48
CA LEU A 114 12.93 12.05 2.84
C LEU A 114 14.33 11.80 3.40
N ARG A 115 15.26 11.27 2.60
CA ARG A 115 16.66 11.07 3.01
C ARG A 115 17.37 12.39 3.25
N ARG A 116 17.15 13.39 2.39
CA ARG A 116 17.76 14.71 2.50
C ARG A 116 17.23 15.52 3.69
N SER A 117 15.95 15.35 4.05
CA SER A 117 15.35 16.00 5.23
C SER A 117 15.81 15.45 6.58
N LYS A 118 16.59 14.36 6.59
CA LYS A 118 17.16 13.71 7.79
C LYS A 118 18.65 14.02 8.03
N LEU A 119 19.25 14.90 7.22
CA LEU A 119 20.59 15.48 7.41
C LEU A 119 20.47 16.88 7.99
#